data_AF-A0A9E5N879-F1
#
_entry.id   AF-A0A9E5N879-F1
#
_cell.length_a   1.000
_cell.length_b   1.000
_cell.length_c   1.000
_cell.angle_alpha   90.00
_cell.angle_beta   90.00
_cell.angle_gamma   90.00
#
_symmetry.space_group_name_H-M   'P 1'
#
loop_
_entity.id
_entity.type
_entity.pdbx_description
1 polymer ?
#
loop_
_entity_poly.entity_id
_entity_poly.type
_entity_poly.pdbx_seq_one_letter_code
_entity_poly.pdbx_strand_id
1 'polypeptide(L)'
;MSEKVFKISQKSLHTLASRLLAQAAVVAPARTSGGEVDYDEITSPDQIAWDYATSLTPLKRFFFPQVEGLFKFSRKEGGVSLQPRLDRKPRVFLGIRPCDVTAVNFMDSVFARDYEDPYYAARRKDNLLIALACNQPAENCFCVCGDAGPSLESGYDLQLTALDGDYLVEVGSPKGAALA
;
A
#
# COMPACT_ATOMS: atom_id res chain seq x y z
N MET A 1 21.72 -1.38 7.00
CA MET A 1 20.89 -0.79 8.07
C MET A 1 20.68 -1.88 9.10
N SER A 2 20.86 -1.61 10.39
CA SER A 2 20.56 -2.59 11.43
C SER A 2 19.06 -2.93 11.35
N GLU A 3 18.72 -4.19 11.08
CA GLU A 3 17.34 -4.67 11.09
C GLU A 3 16.71 -4.37 12.46
N LYS A 4 15.82 -3.38 12.50
CA LYS A 4 14.99 -3.14 13.67
C LYS A 4 13.82 -4.09 13.58
N VAL A 5 13.90 -5.16 14.36
CA VAL A 5 12.85 -6.15 14.51
C VAL A 5 12.32 -6.09 15.93
N PHE A 6 11.00 -6.01 16.10
CA PHE A 6 10.37 -5.99 17.41
C PHE A 6 8.98 -6.61 17.33
N LYS A 7 8.43 -6.99 18.50
CA LYS A 7 7.11 -7.60 18.61
C LYS A 7 6.10 -6.58 19.11
N ILE A 8 4.91 -6.56 18.52
CA ILE A 8 3.77 -5.76 18.98
C ILE A 8 2.54 -6.65 19.21
N SER A 9 1.67 -6.22 20.11
CA SER A 9 0.37 -6.86 20.31
C SER A 9 -0.66 -6.41 19.27
N GLN A 10 -1.71 -7.22 19.06
CA GLN A 10 -2.85 -6.85 18.22
C GLN A 10 -3.48 -5.50 18.64
N LYS A 11 -3.56 -5.22 19.95
CA LYS A 11 -4.05 -3.93 20.48
C LYS A 11 -3.15 -2.75 20.05
N SER A 12 -1.85 -2.96 20.00
CA SER A 12 -0.89 -1.94 19.56
C SER A 12 -1.01 -1.69 18.07
N LEU A 13 -1.22 -2.76 17.27
CA LEU A 13 -1.47 -2.65 15.83
C LEU A 13 -2.77 -1.90 15.52
N HIS A 14 -3.84 -2.18 16.28
CA HIS A 14 -5.11 -1.44 16.18
C HIS A 14 -4.93 0.06 16.52
N THR A 15 -4.14 0.35 17.57
CA THR A 15 -3.79 1.73 17.93
C THR A 15 -2.99 2.42 16.82
N LEU A 16 -2.04 1.71 16.20
CA LEU A 16 -1.28 2.22 15.06
C LEU A 16 -2.21 2.54 13.88
N ALA A 17 -3.10 1.61 13.50
CA ALA A 17 -4.09 1.83 12.44
C ALA A 17 -4.97 3.07 12.70
N SER A 18 -5.43 3.24 13.95
CA SER A 18 -6.19 4.44 14.36
C SER A 18 -5.38 5.73 14.17
N ARG A 19 -4.10 5.72 14.54
CA ARG A 19 -3.21 6.88 14.37
C ARG A 19 -2.94 7.20 12.90
N LEU A 20 -2.82 6.18 12.05
CA LEU A 20 -2.61 6.34 10.61
C LEU A 20 -3.84 6.96 9.94
N LEU A 21 -5.04 6.49 10.31
CA LEU A 21 -6.32 7.05 9.84
C LEU A 21 -6.51 8.54 10.15
N ALA A 22 -5.93 9.02 11.26
CA ALA A 22 -5.97 10.44 11.62
C ALA A 22 -5.05 11.32 10.76
N GLN A 23 -4.13 10.75 9.98
CA GLN A 23 -3.06 11.48 9.29
C GLN A 23 -3.13 11.36 7.76
N ALA A 24 -3.63 10.23 7.24
CA ALA A 24 -3.68 9.94 5.81
C ALA A 24 -4.86 9.02 5.48
N ALA A 25 -5.18 8.89 4.20
CA ALA A 25 -6.09 7.83 3.78
C ALA A 25 -5.40 6.48 3.94
N VAL A 26 -6.10 5.52 4.56
CA VAL A 26 -5.60 4.16 4.76
C VAL A 26 -6.35 3.23 3.83
N VAL A 27 -5.61 2.55 2.96
CA VAL A 27 -6.10 1.46 2.12
C VAL A 27 -5.72 0.15 2.79
N ALA A 28 -6.67 -0.75 3.01
CA ALA A 28 -6.44 -2.01 3.69
C ALA A 28 -7.31 -3.12 3.08
N PRO A 29 -6.98 -4.41 3.29
CA PRO A 29 -7.91 -5.49 2.97
C PRO A 29 -9.17 -5.33 3.81
N ALA A 30 -10.33 -5.24 3.16
CA ALA A 30 -11.62 -5.10 3.80
C ALA A 30 -12.63 -6.05 3.16
N ARG A 31 -13.58 -6.54 3.96
CA ARG A 31 -14.64 -7.43 3.46
C ARG A 31 -15.68 -6.63 2.67
N THR A 32 -15.99 -7.09 1.46
CA THR A 32 -17.07 -6.56 0.62
C THR A 32 -18.43 -6.97 1.21
N SER A 33 -19.51 -6.43 0.66
CA SER A 33 -20.87 -6.88 1.00
C SER A 33 -21.15 -8.34 0.57
N GLY A 34 -20.37 -8.89 -0.36
CA GLY A 34 -20.43 -10.30 -0.78
C GLY A 34 -19.62 -11.24 0.11
N GLY A 35 -18.82 -10.71 1.05
CA GLY A 35 -18.02 -11.48 1.99
C GLY A 35 -16.59 -11.79 1.49
N GLU A 36 -16.29 -11.51 0.22
CA GLU A 36 -14.92 -11.54 -0.30
C GLU A 36 -14.09 -10.40 0.30
N VAL A 37 -12.77 -10.44 0.10
CA VAL A 37 -11.87 -9.37 0.53
C VAL A 37 -11.35 -8.62 -0.69
N ASP A 38 -11.36 -7.30 -0.62
CA ASP A 38 -10.69 -6.43 -1.59
C ASP A 38 -9.94 -5.31 -0.86
N TYR A 39 -9.03 -4.63 -1.55
CA TYR A 39 -8.35 -3.48 -0.98
C TYR A 39 -9.21 -2.23 -1.13
N ASP A 40 -9.55 -1.55 -0.04
CA ASP A 40 -10.34 -0.32 -0.10
C ASP A 40 -9.91 0.73 0.94
N GLU A 41 -10.28 1.99 0.72
CA GLU A 41 -10.08 3.05 1.73
C GLU A 41 -10.98 2.76 2.95
N ILE A 42 -10.38 2.50 4.11
CA ILE A 42 -11.10 2.24 5.36
C ILE A 42 -11.31 3.54 6.16
N THR A 43 -12.31 3.54 7.04
CA THR A 43 -12.62 4.61 7.98
C THR A 43 -12.54 4.19 9.45
N SER A 44 -12.46 2.88 9.72
CA SER A 44 -12.21 2.33 11.05
C SER A 44 -11.19 1.19 10.96
N PRO A 45 -10.27 1.03 11.94
CA PRO A 45 -9.39 -0.14 12.01
C PRO A 45 -10.13 -1.47 12.06
N ASP A 46 -11.38 -1.49 12.53
CA ASP A 46 -12.19 -2.70 12.64
C ASP A 46 -12.64 -3.25 11.27
N GLN A 47 -12.48 -2.46 10.21
CA GLN A 47 -12.76 -2.90 8.84
C GLN A 47 -11.62 -3.74 8.23
N ILE A 48 -10.45 -3.78 8.87
CA ILE A 48 -9.29 -4.50 8.35
C ILE A 48 -9.50 -6.02 8.52
N ALA A 49 -9.54 -6.72 7.39
CA ALA A 49 -9.52 -8.17 7.33
C ALA A 49 -8.06 -8.66 7.41
N TRP A 50 -7.61 -9.03 8.61
CA TRP A 50 -6.27 -9.62 8.81
C TRP A 50 -6.19 -11.09 8.35
N ASP A 51 -7.34 -11.75 8.21
CA ASP A 51 -7.54 -13.18 7.95
C ASP A 51 -7.97 -13.47 6.49
N TYR A 52 -7.25 -12.90 5.51
CA TYR A 52 -7.59 -13.05 4.09
C TYR A 52 -6.48 -13.74 3.30
N ALA A 53 -6.79 -14.51 2.26
CA ALA A 53 -5.76 -15.12 1.41
C ALA A 53 -5.32 -14.16 0.28
N THR A 54 -6.28 -13.69 -0.51
CA THR A 54 -6.07 -12.80 -1.66
C THR A 54 -7.16 -11.74 -1.70
N SER A 55 -6.87 -10.60 -2.33
CA SER A 55 -7.89 -9.61 -2.72
C SER A 55 -8.57 -10.00 -4.03
N LEU A 56 -9.74 -9.44 -4.30
CA LEU A 56 -10.41 -9.52 -5.61
C LEU A 56 -9.69 -8.72 -6.68
N THR A 57 -9.17 -7.54 -6.35
CA THR A 57 -8.48 -6.67 -7.29
C THR A 57 -7.07 -6.31 -6.80
N PRO A 58 -6.10 -6.13 -7.72
CA PRO A 58 -4.75 -5.74 -7.34
C PRO A 58 -4.68 -4.26 -6.94
N LEU A 59 -3.65 -3.90 -6.18
CA LEU A 59 -3.41 -2.50 -5.76
C LEU A 59 -3.19 -1.51 -6.92
N LYS A 60 -2.93 -2.01 -8.15
CA LYS A 60 -2.65 -1.19 -9.34
C LYS A 60 -3.61 -0.01 -9.50
N ARG A 61 -4.90 -0.18 -9.20
CA ARG A 61 -5.93 0.88 -9.35
C ARG A 61 -5.66 2.15 -8.55
N PHE A 62 -4.92 2.05 -7.44
CA PHE A 62 -4.54 3.20 -6.60
C PHE A 62 -3.35 3.98 -7.16
N PHE A 63 -2.51 3.35 -7.99
CA PHE A 63 -1.32 3.98 -8.57
C PHE A 63 -1.52 4.36 -10.04
N PHE A 64 -2.38 3.62 -10.74
CA PHE A 64 -2.71 3.82 -12.14
C PHE A 64 -4.23 3.64 -12.34
N PRO A 65 -5.03 4.69 -12.07
CA PRO A 65 -6.48 4.61 -12.14
C PRO A 65 -6.96 4.45 -13.58
N GLN A 66 -8.14 3.83 -13.77
CA GLN A 66 -8.72 3.64 -15.10
C GLN A 66 -9.03 4.96 -15.83
N VAL A 67 -9.34 6.02 -15.07
CA VAL A 67 -9.61 7.35 -15.61
C VAL A 67 -8.79 8.36 -14.85
N GLU A 68 -8.04 9.17 -15.58
CA GLU A 68 -7.18 10.20 -15.03
C GLU A 68 -7.39 11.53 -15.75
N GLY A 69 -7.65 12.60 -14.99
CA GLY A 69 -7.63 13.94 -15.54
C GLY A 69 -6.20 14.45 -15.61
N LEU A 70 -5.70 14.74 -16.82
CA LEU A 70 -4.32 15.19 -17.02
C LEU A 70 -4.11 16.66 -16.65
N PHE A 71 -5.00 17.53 -17.10
CA PHE A 71 -4.92 18.97 -16.83
C PHE A 71 -6.29 19.61 -16.74
N LYS A 72 -6.33 20.76 -16.07
CA LYS A 72 -7.42 21.72 -16.14
C LYS A 72 -6.95 22.90 -17.00
N PHE A 73 -7.85 23.45 -17.81
CA PHE A 73 -7.58 24.67 -18.54
C PHE A 73 -8.64 25.73 -18.24
N SER A 74 -8.24 26.99 -18.28
CA SER A 74 -9.16 28.12 -18.20
C SER A 74 -8.78 29.17 -19.23
N ARG A 75 -9.78 29.83 -19.82
CA ARG A 75 -9.59 30.92 -20.78
C ARG A 75 -9.91 32.23 -20.09
N LYS A 76 -8.99 33.18 -20.14
CA LYS A 76 -9.17 34.57 -19.68
C LYS A 76 -8.81 35.53 -20.82
N GLU A 77 -9.25 36.79 -20.75
CA GLU A 77 -8.77 37.83 -21.66
C GLU A 77 -7.24 37.92 -21.54
N GLY A 78 -6.52 37.43 -22.55
CA GLY A 78 -5.06 37.30 -22.53
C GLY A 78 -4.50 35.89 -22.77
N GLY A 79 -5.34 34.82 -22.80
CA GLY A 79 -4.88 33.49 -23.24
C GLY A 79 -5.53 32.30 -22.53
N VAL A 80 -4.90 31.13 -22.69
CA VAL A 80 -5.27 29.86 -22.06
C VAL A 80 -4.26 29.53 -20.96
N SER A 81 -4.73 29.34 -19.73
CA SER A 81 -3.93 28.82 -18.62
C SER A 81 -4.16 27.31 -18.52
N LEU A 82 -3.10 26.51 -18.62
CA LEU A 82 -3.12 25.07 -18.35
C LEU A 82 -2.49 24.77 -16.98
N GLN A 83 -3.12 23.90 -16.20
CA GLN A 83 -2.62 23.43 -14.91
C GLN A 83 -2.71 21.90 -14.86
N PRO A 84 -1.59 21.18 -14.67
CA PRO A 84 -1.61 19.74 -14.47
C PRO A 84 -2.47 19.36 -13.25
N ARG A 85 -3.16 18.23 -13.33
CA ARG A 85 -3.96 17.69 -12.22
C ARG A 85 -3.24 16.47 -11.65
N LEU A 86 -2.29 16.73 -10.76
CA LEU A 86 -1.54 15.69 -10.06
C LEU A 86 -2.27 15.27 -8.77
N ASP A 87 -2.42 13.96 -8.57
CA ASP A 87 -2.88 13.41 -7.29
C ASP A 87 -1.69 13.23 -6.36
N ARG A 88 -1.67 14.03 -5.28
CA ARG A 88 -0.61 14.02 -4.25
C ARG A 88 -1.18 13.65 -2.88
N LYS A 89 -2.34 12.98 -2.83
CA LYS A 89 -2.97 12.55 -1.57
C LYS A 89 -2.07 11.49 -0.93
N PRO A 90 -1.53 11.71 0.28
CA PRO A 90 -0.78 10.68 0.98
C PRO A 90 -1.67 9.47 1.29
N ARG A 91 -1.18 8.27 1.02
CA ARG A 91 -1.88 7.02 1.33
C ARG A 91 -1.01 6.05 2.09
N VAL A 92 -1.62 5.36 3.04
CA VAL A 92 -1.01 4.23 3.73
C VAL A 92 -1.68 2.96 3.27
N PHE A 93 -0.92 2.03 2.69
CA PHE A 93 -1.39 0.70 2.34
C PHE A 93 -1.04 -0.24 3.50
N LEU A 94 -2.04 -0.65 4.26
CA LEU A 94 -1.88 -1.40 5.50
C LEU A 94 -2.37 -2.83 5.36
N GLY A 95 -1.53 -3.79 5.73
CA GLY A 95 -1.90 -5.21 5.73
C GLY A 95 -1.95 -5.83 4.34
N ILE A 96 -1.30 -5.21 3.34
CA ILE A 96 -1.25 -5.68 1.96
C ILE A 96 -0.32 -6.88 1.80
N ARG A 97 -0.57 -7.77 0.84
CA ARG A 97 0.30 -8.94 0.65
C ARG A 97 1.67 -8.56 0.06
N PRO A 98 2.73 -9.31 0.38
CA PRO A 98 4.06 -9.18 -0.23
C PRO A 98 4.04 -9.18 -1.76
N CYS A 99 3.19 -10.00 -2.37
CA CYS A 99 3.08 -10.05 -3.83
C CYS A 99 2.52 -8.75 -4.42
N ASP A 100 1.63 -8.06 -3.70
CA ASP A 100 1.15 -6.73 -4.09
C ASP A 100 2.23 -5.66 -3.94
N VAL A 101 3.02 -5.69 -2.86
CA VAL A 101 4.17 -4.78 -2.70
C VAL A 101 5.17 -4.97 -3.83
N THR A 102 5.49 -6.23 -4.15
CA THR A 102 6.39 -6.57 -5.26
C THR A 102 5.83 -6.08 -6.59
N ALA A 103 4.52 -6.22 -6.82
CA ALA A 103 3.87 -5.68 -8.02
C ALA A 103 3.95 -4.15 -8.10
N VAL A 104 3.78 -3.43 -6.99
CA VAL A 104 3.95 -1.96 -6.93
C VAL A 104 5.39 -1.57 -7.25
N ASN A 105 6.37 -2.25 -6.66
CA ASN A 105 7.79 -2.01 -6.94
C ASN A 105 8.14 -2.33 -8.41
N PHE A 106 7.52 -3.36 -8.99
CA PHE A 106 7.66 -3.63 -10.42
C PHE A 106 7.05 -2.51 -11.27
N MET A 107 5.92 -1.93 -10.86
CA MET A 107 5.36 -0.75 -11.55
C MET A 107 6.33 0.45 -11.51
N ASP A 108 7.07 0.65 -10.41
CA ASP A 108 8.11 1.70 -10.34
C ASP A 108 9.12 1.55 -11.50
N SER A 109 9.52 0.31 -11.81
CA SER A 109 10.44 0.00 -12.92
C SER A 109 9.86 0.26 -14.32
N VAL A 110 8.54 0.39 -14.46
CA VAL A 110 7.88 0.66 -15.73
C VAL A 110 7.65 2.16 -15.89
N PHE A 111 7.15 2.82 -14.84
CA PHE A 111 6.74 4.23 -14.87
C PHE A 111 7.88 5.21 -14.53
N ALA A 112 9.05 4.73 -14.11
CA ALA A 112 10.21 5.56 -13.81
C ALA A 112 11.49 5.19 -14.58
N ARG A 113 11.39 4.38 -15.65
CA ARG A 113 12.56 3.86 -16.38
C ARG A 113 13.22 4.90 -17.28
N ASP A 114 12.62 5.17 -18.43
CA ASP A 114 13.17 6.04 -19.48
C ASP A 114 12.65 7.47 -19.32
N TYR A 115 11.43 7.60 -18.80
CA TYR A 115 10.78 8.86 -18.48
C TYR A 115 9.94 8.65 -17.22
N GLU A 116 10.08 9.54 -16.24
CA GLU A 116 9.25 9.51 -15.03
C GLU A 116 7.85 10.04 -15.37
N ASP A 117 6.85 9.15 -15.31
CA ASP A 117 5.46 9.56 -15.44
C ASP A 117 5.08 10.45 -14.24
N PRO A 118 4.75 11.75 -14.46
CA PRO A 118 4.54 12.68 -13.36
C PRO A 118 3.28 12.37 -12.55
N TYR A 119 2.31 11.65 -13.13
CA TYR A 119 1.06 11.30 -12.47
C TYR A 119 1.22 10.07 -11.59
N TYR A 120 1.93 9.05 -12.08
CA TYR A 120 2.32 7.90 -11.28
C TYR A 120 3.24 8.34 -10.13
N ALA A 121 4.30 9.09 -10.44
CA ALA A 121 5.27 9.55 -9.45
C ALA A 121 4.62 10.40 -8.36
N ALA A 122 3.68 11.29 -8.72
CA ALA A 122 2.93 12.09 -7.74
C ALA A 122 2.13 11.22 -6.76
N ARG A 123 1.49 10.14 -7.24
CA ARG A 123 0.77 9.20 -6.36
C ARG A 123 1.70 8.34 -5.53
N ARG A 124 2.82 7.92 -6.10
CA ARG A 124 3.75 6.95 -5.51
C ARG A 124 4.59 7.55 -4.38
N LYS A 125 4.98 8.82 -4.51
CA LYS A 125 5.98 9.50 -3.67
C LYS A 125 5.62 9.52 -2.18
N ASP A 126 4.38 9.85 -1.85
CA ASP A 126 3.92 10.09 -0.48
C ASP A 126 3.14 8.90 0.10
N ASN A 127 3.38 7.70 -0.47
CA ASN A 127 2.79 6.47 0.03
C ASN A 127 3.68 5.76 1.06
N LEU A 128 3.00 5.00 1.92
CA LEU A 128 3.59 4.07 2.86
C LEU A 128 3.05 2.65 2.59
N LEU A 129 3.94 1.66 2.50
CA LEU A 129 3.63 0.26 2.25
C LEU A 129 3.91 -0.57 3.51
N ILE A 130 2.85 -0.99 4.20
CA ILE A 130 2.91 -1.87 5.37
C ILE A 130 2.37 -3.25 4.95
N ALA A 131 3.28 -4.20 4.75
CA ALA A 131 2.95 -5.54 4.29
C ALA A 131 2.51 -6.45 5.44
N LEU A 132 1.63 -7.42 5.15
CA LEU A 132 1.33 -8.56 6.00
C LEU A 132 1.85 -9.84 5.33
N ALA A 133 2.94 -10.38 5.87
CA ALA A 133 3.53 -11.64 5.43
C ALA A 133 2.49 -12.76 5.38
N CYS A 134 2.64 -13.65 4.40
CA CYS A 134 1.67 -14.69 4.10
C CYS A 134 2.05 -16.00 4.78
N ASN A 135 1.51 -16.23 5.98
CA ASN A 135 1.76 -17.47 6.72
C ASN A 135 1.11 -18.71 6.06
N GLN A 136 0.03 -18.51 5.31
CA GLN A 136 -0.74 -19.59 4.66
C GLN A 136 -1.12 -19.18 3.23
N PRO A 137 -0.23 -19.41 2.25
CA PRO A 137 -0.57 -19.23 0.84
C PRO A 137 -1.73 -20.14 0.42
N ALA A 138 -2.58 -19.66 -0.49
CA ALA A 138 -3.64 -20.49 -1.07
C ALA A 138 -3.06 -21.51 -2.05
N GLU A 139 -3.83 -22.56 -2.36
CA GLU A 139 -3.42 -23.68 -3.22
C GLU A 139 -2.87 -23.24 -4.60
N ASN A 140 -3.46 -22.20 -5.18
CA ASN A 140 -3.09 -21.69 -6.51
C ASN A 140 -2.14 -20.48 -6.45
N CYS A 141 -1.56 -20.15 -5.30
CA CYS A 141 -0.60 -19.06 -5.18
C CYS A 141 0.76 -19.45 -5.79
N PHE A 142 1.36 -18.55 -6.56
CA PHE A 142 2.66 -18.74 -7.20
C PHE A 142 3.68 -17.66 -6.83
N CYS A 143 3.46 -16.96 -5.70
CA CYS A 143 4.28 -15.82 -5.26
C CYS A 143 5.76 -16.17 -5.14
N VAL A 144 6.08 -17.38 -4.69
CA VAL A 144 7.46 -17.89 -4.57
C VAL A 144 8.12 -18.00 -5.95
N CYS A 145 7.39 -18.44 -6.97
CA CYS A 145 7.91 -18.57 -8.33
C CYS A 145 8.23 -17.21 -8.98
N GLY A 146 7.64 -16.12 -8.46
CA GLY A 146 7.86 -14.76 -8.95
C GLY A 146 8.70 -13.90 -8.01
N ASP A 147 9.41 -14.51 -7.05
CA ASP A 147 10.22 -13.82 -6.04
C ASP A 147 9.46 -12.70 -5.29
N ALA A 148 8.17 -12.96 -5.02
CA ALA A 148 7.22 -11.96 -4.57
C ALA A 148 6.62 -12.26 -3.18
N GLY A 149 7.20 -13.19 -2.42
CA GLY A 149 6.70 -13.62 -1.11
C GLY A 149 7.16 -15.04 -0.74
N PRO A 150 6.74 -15.58 0.42
CA PRO A 150 5.66 -15.13 1.30
C PRO A 150 6.02 -14.00 2.29
N SER A 151 7.28 -13.58 2.31
CA SER A 151 7.80 -12.39 3.00
C SER A 151 8.66 -11.59 2.03
N LEU A 152 8.88 -10.32 2.32
CA LEU A 152 9.71 -9.41 1.55
C LEU A 152 11.09 -9.28 2.16
N GLU A 153 12.09 -9.10 1.31
CA GLU A 153 13.45 -8.70 1.71
C GLU A 153 13.68 -7.19 1.59
N SER A 154 12.93 -6.51 0.71
CA SER A 154 13.06 -5.06 0.48
C SER A 154 11.82 -4.46 -0.18
N GLY A 155 11.80 -3.13 -0.35
CA GLY A 155 10.75 -2.43 -1.08
C GLY A 155 9.46 -2.20 -0.29
N TYR A 156 9.52 -2.29 1.04
CA TYR A 156 8.43 -2.00 1.97
C TYR A 156 8.90 -1.02 3.06
N ASP A 157 7.95 -0.42 3.78
CA ASP A 157 8.24 0.44 4.92
C ASP A 157 8.19 -0.33 6.23
N LEU A 158 7.16 -1.16 6.43
CA LEU A 158 7.05 -2.12 7.53
C LEU A 158 6.54 -3.46 6.99
N GLN A 159 7.03 -4.56 7.56
CA GLN A 159 6.51 -5.89 7.32
C GLN A 159 6.00 -6.48 8.63
N LEU A 160 4.75 -6.94 8.62
CA LEU A 160 4.07 -7.57 9.72
C LEU A 160 4.04 -9.08 9.47
N THR A 161 4.51 -9.87 10.41
CA THR A 161 4.32 -11.33 10.38
C THR A 161 3.45 -11.71 11.56
N ALA A 162 2.28 -12.29 11.27
CA ALA A 162 1.35 -12.73 12.31
C ALA A 162 1.99 -13.87 13.11
N LEU A 163 1.96 -13.73 14.43
CA LEU A 163 2.33 -14.75 15.42
C LEU A 163 1.07 -15.12 16.22
N ASP A 164 1.19 -16.06 17.16
CA ASP A 164 0.07 -16.45 18.04
C ASP A 164 -0.36 -15.27 18.94
N GLY A 165 -1.34 -14.49 18.48
CA GLY A 165 -1.92 -13.33 19.18
C GLY A 165 -1.15 -12.01 19.08
N ASP A 166 0.05 -12.04 18.48
CA ASP A 166 0.96 -10.90 18.34
C ASP A 166 1.42 -10.74 16.88
N TYR A 167 2.20 -9.70 16.60
CA TYR A 167 2.85 -9.47 15.31
C TYR A 167 4.34 -9.20 15.49
N LEU A 168 5.17 -9.87 14.70
CA LEU A 168 6.54 -9.43 14.46
C LEU A 168 6.51 -8.26 13.48
N VAL A 169 7.27 -7.21 13.76
CA VAL A 169 7.42 -6.03 12.90
C VAL A 169 8.86 -5.93 12.47
N GLU A 170 9.07 -5.88 11.16
CA GLU A 170 10.38 -5.64 10.54
C GLU A 170 10.34 -4.27 9.84
N VAL A 171 11.33 -3.43 10.14
CA VAL A 171 11.42 -2.07 9.57
C VAL A 171 12.24 -2.09 8.28
N GLY A 172 11.59 -1.78 7.15
CA GLY A 172 12.19 -1.80 5.81
C GLY A 172 12.67 -0.43 5.29
N SER A 173 12.22 0.69 5.90
CA SER A 173 12.58 2.03 5.44
C SER A 173 12.67 3.08 6.55
N PRO A 174 13.29 4.25 6.28
CA PRO A 174 13.24 5.40 7.19
C PRO A 174 11.82 5.90 7.50
N LYS A 175 10.88 5.82 6.53
CA LYS A 175 9.47 6.19 6.76
C LYS A 175 8.82 5.22 7.74
N GLY A 176 9.08 3.92 7.61
CA GLY A 176 8.62 2.90 8.56
C GLY A 176 9.23 3.09 9.95
N ALA A 177 10.53 3.41 10.02
CA ALA A 177 11.23 3.66 11.29
C ALA A 177 10.65 4.84 12.09
N ALA A 178 10.03 5.83 11.42
CA ALA A 178 9.38 6.96 12.07
C ALA A 178 8.03 6.59 12.73
N LEU A 179 7.49 5.40 12.43
CA LEU A 179 6.25 4.88 13.00
C LEU A 179 6.48 3.85 14.11
N ALA A 180 7.67 3.27 14.14
CA ALA A 180 8.12 2.24 15.07
C ALA A 180 8.42 2.75 16.48
#